data_AF-A0AAD5AHN0-F1
#
_entry.id   AF-A0AAD5AHN0-F1
#
_cell.length_a   1.000
_cell.length_b   1.000
_cell.length_c   1.000
_cell.angle_alpha   90.00
_cell.angle_beta   90.00
_cell.angle_gamma   90.00
#
_symmetry.space_group_name_H-M   'P 1'
#
loop_
_entity.id
_entity.type
_entity.pdbx_description
1 polymer ?
#
loop_
_entity_poly.entity_id
_entity_poly.type
_entity_poly.pdbx_seq_one_letter_code
_entity_poly.pdbx_strand_id
1 'polypeptide(L)'
;MATTMVEHVVADAGAFLKNAALHEIGRNIYTLKDVVNEIRDKQTKKNLAFLPYKLNFKEPFPEHVRFVTDFAKKTGDYPSLSATDIKVLALTYQLELEHCGAAHLRKVPAVQVEVCSTQKHPEAPVNIAGFHLPPTKKSSSRSDPDVQQPLASCEHPAVESSEFNSFQFWRDPLPNIDDDLLKLLETSGNSGTVVQHDVVSREALSAESSEFNSFQFWREPLPSIDDELLKLVDGAERVQSTDLTSRSDKKENDVGIEEEDAEEEDGGGWITPSNIKQIQMNAGEHQVSKNITVGCLTTDFAMQNVLVQIGLNALAVNGMLIKHTRNYVLRCHACFKTTTNMSKAFCPHCGNSTLKKVAVTLSEDGSMQMHFSSNPKVLNPKGKRYSVPLPQGGKHSNNPHLVDDQRFPQQRLSQKARGKTDVFDPDYLAGSSPFSEHDLYSRAAGLQLRDAQCGGGRRRTNPNASRKKFVKKK
;
A
#
# COMPACT_ATOMS: atom_id res chain seq x y z
N MET A 1 -23.03 4.43 17.23
CA MET A 1 -22.71 5.28 18.40
C MET A 1 -22.24 6.61 17.88
N ALA A 2 -22.80 7.73 18.36
CA ALA A 2 -22.51 9.06 17.83
C ALA A 2 -21.06 9.46 18.15
N THR A 3 -20.26 9.70 17.12
CA THR A 3 -18.93 10.31 17.23
C THR A 3 -19.09 11.70 17.83
N THR A 4 -18.39 11.98 18.94
CA THR A 4 -18.34 13.34 19.47
C THR A 4 -17.57 14.21 18.47
N MET A 5 -18.21 15.29 18.02
CA MET A 5 -17.58 16.24 17.10
C MET A 5 -16.46 17.00 17.82
N VAL A 6 -15.35 17.16 17.13
CA VAL A 6 -14.23 17.99 17.57
C VAL A 6 -14.60 19.47 17.42
N GLU A 7 -14.22 20.33 18.35
CA GLU A 7 -14.61 21.75 18.27
C GLU A 7 -13.84 22.50 17.17
N HIS A 8 -12.52 22.28 17.09
CA HIS A 8 -11.63 22.94 16.14
C HIS A 8 -10.74 21.91 15.42
N VAL A 9 -10.90 21.79 14.10
CA VAL A 9 -10.12 20.87 13.26
C VAL A 9 -9.25 21.67 12.31
N VAL A 10 -7.96 21.39 12.28
CA VAL A 10 -7.06 21.90 11.25
C VAL A 10 -6.89 20.86 10.16
N ALA A 11 -7.24 21.21 8.92
CA ALA A 11 -7.16 20.33 7.77
C ALA A 11 -5.89 20.57 6.96
N ASP A 12 -5.08 19.50 6.85
CA ASP A 12 -3.95 19.38 5.92
C ASP A 12 -4.40 19.03 4.48
N ALA A 13 -3.51 19.09 3.49
CA ALA A 13 -3.73 18.64 2.12
C ALA A 13 -4.25 17.19 2.06
N GLY A 14 -3.76 16.31 2.95
CA GLY A 14 -4.22 14.92 3.05
C GLY A 14 -5.72 14.79 3.31
N ALA A 15 -6.32 15.73 4.06
CA ALA A 15 -7.75 15.76 4.33
C ALA A 15 -8.59 15.93 3.04
N PHE A 16 -8.14 16.85 2.18
CA PHE A 16 -8.83 17.16 0.92
C PHE A 16 -8.58 16.10 -0.14
N LEU A 17 -7.35 15.59 -0.24
CA LEU A 17 -6.97 14.54 -1.20
C LEU A 17 -7.73 13.23 -0.94
N LYS A 18 -8.08 12.94 0.31
CA LYS A 18 -8.89 11.78 0.70
C LYS A 18 -10.39 12.05 0.71
N ASN A 19 -10.82 13.26 0.34
CA ASN A 19 -12.22 13.69 0.34
C ASN A 19 -12.92 13.44 1.70
N ALA A 20 -12.24 13.78 2.80
CA ALA A 20 -12.77 13.60 4.14
C ALA A 20 -14.03 14.46 4.37
N ALA A 21 -15.04 13.89 5.05
CA ALA A 21 -16.26 14.59 5.43
C ALA A 21 -16.01 15.50 6.65
N LEU A 22 -15.25 16.58 6.47
CA LEU A 22 -14.78 17.45 7.56
C LEU A 22 -15.91 18.03 8.43
N HIS A 23 -17.10 18.24 7.84
CA HIS A 23 -18.28 18.73 8.53
C HIS A 23 -18.88 17.75 9.54
N GLU A 24 -18.62 16.45 9.40
CA GLU A 24 -19.04 15.42 10.36
C GLU A 24 -18.02 15.29 11.51
N ILE A 25 -16.77 15.68 11.24
CA ILE A 25 -15.65 15.52 12.17
C ILE A 25 -15.55 16.71 13.12
N GLY A 26 -15.68 17.94 12.58
CA GLY A 26 -15.43 19.16 13.34
C GLY A 26 -16.45 20.26 13.14
N ARG A 27 -16.72 21.03 14.20
CA ARG A 27 -17.60 22.21 14.13
C ARG A 27 -16.93 23.38 13.39
N ASN A 28 -15.68 23.68 13.75
CA ASN A 28 -14.89 24.74 13.13
C ASN A 28 -13.72 24.14 12.36
N ILE A 29 -13.70 24.36 11.04
CA ILE A 29 -12.67 23.81 10.16
C ILE A 29 -11.72 24.94 9.76
N TYR A 30 -10.44 24.77 10.06
CA TYR A 30 -9.37 25.70 9.74
C TYR A 30 -8.42 25.11 8.72
N THR A 31 -7.89 25.94 7.84
CA THR A 31 -6.80 25.56 6.94
C THR A 31 -6.00 26.79 6.50
N LEU A 32 -4.93 26.57 5.75
CA LEU A 32 -4.08 27.62 5.18
C LEU A 32 -4.41 27.83 3.70
N LYS A 33 -4.26 29.06 3.23
CA LYS A 33 -4.38 29.36 1.80
C LYS A 33 -3.31 28.62 0.99
N ASP A 34 -2.10 28.51 1.55
CA ASP A 34 -0.99 27.82 0.90
C ASP A 34 -1.29 26.34 0.65
N VAL A 35 -1.94 25.66 1.60
CA VAL A 35 -2.35 24.25 1.47
C VAL A 35 -3.30 24.07 0.30
N VAL A 36 -4.30 24.94 0.17
CA VAL A 36 -5.27 24.88 -0.94
C VAL A 36 -4.59 25.19 -2.29
N ASN A 37 -3.68 26.16 -2.31
CA ASN A 37 -2.95 26.54 -3.53
C ASN A 37 -1.96 25.46 -3.99
N GLU A 38 -1.44 24.66 -3.06
CA GLU A 38 -0.51 23.57 -3.32
C GLU A 38 -1.18 22.39 -4.03
N ILE A 39 -2.47 22.14 -3.76
CA ILE A 39 -3.21 21.02 -4.35
C ILE A 39 -3.19 21.13 -5.88
N ARG A 40 -2.76 20.06 -6.55
CA ARG A 40 -2.70 19.97 -8.02
C ARG A 40 -3.76 19.08 -8.63
N ASP A 41 -4.36 18.20 -7.85
CA ASP A 41 -5.34 17.24 -8.35
C ASP A 41 -6.60 17.94 -8.88
N LYS A 42 -7.05 17.52 -10.07
CA LYS A 42 -8.16 18.16 -10.77
C LYS A 42 -9.49 17.90 -10.08
N GLN A 43 -9.70 16.69 -9.57
CA GLN A 43 -10.95 16.32 -8.91
C GLN A 43 -11.06 17.02 -7.55
N THR A 44 -10.01 16.98 -6.74
CA THR A 44 -9.99 17.70 -5.45
C THR A 44 -10.21 19.20 -5.64
N LYS A 45 -9.62 19.84 -6.67
CA LYS A 45 -9.86 21.26 -6.97
C LYS A 45 -11.33 21.58 -7.27
N LYS A 46 -12.00 20.72 -8.04
CA LYS A 46 -13.44 20.87 -8.31
C LYS A 46 -14.26 20.75 -7.03
N ASN A 47 -13.94 19.77 -6.19
CA ASN A 47 -14.64 19.56 -4.92
C ASN A 47 -14.44 20.76 -3.97
N LEU A 48 -13.22 21.31 -3.90
CA LEU A 48 -12.91 22.50 -3.08
C LEU A 48 -13.66 23.75 -3.52
N ALA A 49 -14.02 23.87 -4.81
CA ALA A 49 -14.83 24.97 -5.30
C ALA A 49 -16.30 24.88 -4.84
N PHE A 50 -16.75 23.70 -4.41
CA PHE A 50 -18.13 23.45 -3.98
C PHE A 50 -18.16 22.63 -2.68
N LEU A 51 -17.81 23.28 -1.57
CA LEU A 51 -17.89 22.65 -0.24
C LEU A 51 -19.22 22.98 0.44
N PRO A 52 -19.88 21.99 1.08
CA PRO A 52 -21.13 22.21 1.81
C PRO A 52 -20.91 22.88 3.19
N TYR A 53 -19.67 23.22 3.52
CA TYR A 53 -19.28 23.82 4.80
C TYR A 53 -18.30 24.96 4.60
N LYS A 54 -18.19 25.84 5.60
CA LYS A 54 -17.30 27.00 5.59
C LYS A 54 -15.89 26.60 6.02
N LEU A 55 -14.90 26.91 5.19
CA LEU A 55 -13.48 26.82 5.54
C LEU A 55 -12.98 28.16 6.11
N ASN A 56 -12.37 28.12 7.29
CA ASN A 56 -11.75 29.28 7.91
C ASN A 56 -10.25 29.34 7.58
N PHE A 57 -9.84 30.35 6.83
CA PHE A 57 -8.43 30.57 6.53
C PHE A 57 -7.78 31.40 7.64
N LYS A 58 -6.84 30.81 8.40
CA LYS A 58 -6.13 31.48 9.49
C LYS A 58 -4.63 31.24 9.34
N GLU A 59 -3.83 32.31 9.33
CA GLU A 59 -2.37 32.21 9.30
C GLU A 59 -1.81 32.15 10.73
N PRO A 60 -0.81 31.30 11.00
CA PRO A 60 -0.23 31.18 12.32
C PRO A 60 0.70 32.35 12.64
N PHE A 61 0.83 32.68 13.93
CA PHE A 61 1.83 33.67 14.36
C PHE A 61 3.27 33.15 14.15
N PRO A 62 4.22 34.04 13.81
CA PRO A 62 5.60 33.65 13.52
C PRO A 62 6.32 33.04 14.74
N GLU A 63 5.87 33.35 15.96
CA GLU A 63 6.40 32.77 17.21
C GLU A 63 6.15 31.26 17.27
N HIS A 64 4.94 30.82 16.93
CA HIS A 64 4.56 29.40 16.91
C HIS A 64 5.28 28.66 15.78
N VAL A 65 5.46 29.30 14.62
CA VAL A 65 6.23 28.74 13.50
C VAL A 65 7.67 28.46 13.93
N ARG A 66 8.31 29.39 14.65
CA ARG A 66 9.67 29.20 15.19
C ARG A 66 9.71 28.06 16.20
N PHE A 67 8.77 28.03 17.15
CA PHE A 67 8.69 26.96 18.13
C PHE A 67 8.60 25.57 17.49
N VAL A 68 7.65 25.39 16.56
CA VAL A 68 7.46 24.11 15.86
C VAL A 68 8.68 23.75 15.00
N THR A 69 9.29 24.73 14.34
CA THR A 69 10.51 24.51 13.55
C THR A 69 11.64 23.97 14.42
N ASP A 70 11.88 24.57 15.58
CA ASP A 70 12.93 24.15 16.50
C ASP A 70 12.60 22.81 17.16
N PHE A 71 11.32 22.56 17.42
CA PHE A 71 10.85 21.26 17.92
C PHE A 71 11.08 20.15 16.88
N ALA A 72 10.69 20.34 15.62
CA ALA A 72 10.86 19.38 14.54
C ALA A 72 12.34 19.08 14.21
N LYS A 73 13.24 20.05 14.42
CA LYS A 73 14.68 19.80 14.32
C LYS A 73 15.19 18.86 15.43
N LYS A 74 14.63 18.98 16.64
CA LYS A 74 14.97 18.11 17.78
C LYS A 74 14.40 16.70 17.61
N THR A 75 13.21 16.54 17.02
CA THR A 75 12.66 15.21 16.69
C THR A 75 13.41 14.56 15.51
N GLY A 76 13.98 15.37 14.62
CA GLY A 76 14.69 14.91 13.43
C GLY A 76 13.82 14.81 12.17
N ASP A 77 12.56 15.27 12.24
CA ASP A 77 11.60 15.22 11.12
C ASP A 77 11.63 16.49 10.25
N TYR A 78 12.32 17.54 10.68
CA TYR A 78 12.41 18.79 9.90
C TYR A 78 12.81 18.60 8.42
N PRO A 79 13.78 17.73 8.03
CA PRO A 79 14.17 17.56 6.63
C PRO A 79 13.08 16.92 5.75
N SER A 80 12.08 16.28 6.35
CA SER A 80 10.93 15.71 5.63
C SER A 80 9.72 16.62 5.55
N LEU A 81 9.66 17.66 6.39
CA LEU A 81 8.54 18.58 6.45
C LEU A 81 8.74 19.73 5.47
N SER A 82 7.69 20.11 4.77
CA SER A 82 7.66 21.28 3.91
C SER A 82 7.35 22.56 4.71
N ALA A 83 7.48 23.71 4.06
CA ALA A 83 7.16 25.00 4.68
C ALA A 83 5.65 25.12 5.00
N THR A 84 4.79 24.50 4.20
CA THR A 84 3.33 24.47 4.43
C THR A 84 3.01 23.57 5.61
N ASP A 85 3.63 22.39 5.71
CA ASP A 85 3.47 21.46 6.84
C ASP A 85 3.81 22.13 8.18
N ILE A 86 4.93 22.86 8.24
CA ILE A 86 5.35 23.57 9.45
C ILE A 86 4.31 24.63 9.86
N LYS A 87 3.70 25.33 8.89
CA LYS A 87 2.63 26.29 9.18
C LYS A 87 1.36 25.60 9.68
N VAL A 88 1.00 24.44 9.12
CA VAL A 88 -0.16 23.66 9.60
C VAL A 88 0.05 23.23 11.06
N LEU A 89 1.23 22.68 11.37
CA LEU A 89 1.63 22.33 12.74
C LEU A 89 1.68 23.54 13.69
N ALA A 90 2.08 24.71 13.20
CA ALA A 90 2.09 25.93 13.99
C ALA A 90 0.67 26.45 14.27
N LEU A 91 -0.24 26.33 13.30
CA LEU A 91 -1.64 26.70 13.45
C LEU A 91 -2.37 25.80 14.45
N THR A 92 -2.10 24.49 14.42
CA THR A 92 -2.65 23.55 15.41
C THR A 92 -2.17 23.88 16.81
N TYR A 93 -0.86 24.11 16.97
CA TYR A 93 -0.27 24.54 18.25
C TYR A 93 -0.87 25.86 18.77
N GLN A 94 -1.10 26.83 17.88
CA GLN A 94 -1.73 28.09 18.24
C GLN A 94 -3.16 27.90 18.77
N LEU A 95 -3.99 27.12 18.07
CA LEU A 95 -5.36 26.87 18.48
C LEU A 95 -5.43 26.10 19.81
N GLU A 96 -4.53 25.14 20.01
CA GLU A 96 -4.43 24.43 21.28
C GLU A 96 -4.14 25.38 22.45
N LEU A 97 -3.21 26.34 22.26
CA LEU A 97 -2.90 27.34 23.28
C LEU A 97 -4.08 28.29 23.56
N GLU A 98 -4.85 28.67 22.53
CA GLU A 98 -6.01 29.56 22.66
C GLU A 98 -7.17 28.88 23.43
N HIS A 99 -7.38 27.57 23.26
CA HIS A 99 -8.56 26.87 23.78
C HIS A 99 -8.30 25.97 25.00
N CYS A 100 -7.17 25.28 25.04
CA CYS A 100 -6.85 24.27 26.06
C CYS A 100 -5.69 24.70 26.98
N GLY A 101 -4.87 25.66 26.54
CA GLY A 101 -3.71 26.17 27.27
C GLY A 101 -2.46 25.27 27.16
N ALA A 102 -1.39 25.68 27.83
CA ALA A 102 -0.05 25.08 27.62
C ALA A 102 0.31 23.92 28.56
N ALA A 103 -0.54 23.54 29.51
CA ALA A 103 -0.17 22.69 30.64
C ALA A 103 0.21 21.24 30.23
N HIS A 104 -0.43 20.69 29.20
CA HIS A 104 -0.19 19.33 28.73
C HIS A 104 0.84 19.26 27.58
N LEU A 105 1.31 20.41 27.07
CA LEU A 105 2.20 20.48 25.92
C LEU A 105 3.66 20.35 26.33
N ARG A 106 4.40 19.55 25.58
CA ARG A 106 5.83 19.31 25.79
C ARG A 106 6.67 20.33 25.05
N LYS A 107 7.66 20.92 25.75
CA LYS A 107 8.61 21.89 25.16
C LYS A 107 9.81 21.21 24.48
N VAL A 108 10.09 19.97 24.85
CA VAL A 108 11.19 19.15 24.34
C VAL A 108 10.62 17.76 24.07
N PRO A 109 10.97 17.11 22.93
CA PRO A 109 10.47 15.79 22.62
C PRO A 109 10.91 14.76 23.66
N ALA A 110 10.04 13.79 23.93
CA ALA A 110 10.36 12.66 24.79
C ALA A 110 11.18 11.67 23.97
N VAL A 111 12.51 11.81 23.96
CA VAL A 111 13.41 10.91 23.22
C VAL A 111 13.59 9.62 24.02
N GLN A 112 12.55 8.81 24.09
CA GLN A 112 12.63 7.41 24.51
C GLN A 112 12.59 6.55 23.26
N VAL A 113 13.77 6.22 22.74
CA VAL A 113 13.90 5.30 21.61
C VAL A 113 14.18 3.91 22.14
N GLU A 114 13.18 3.05 22.08
CA GLU A 114 13.35 1.64 22.41
C GLU A 114 13.73 0.87 21.14
N VAL A 115 14.73 0.00 21.26
CA VAL A 115 15.27 -0.76 20.14
C VAL A 115 14.85 -2.21 20.30
N CYS A 116 13.95 -2.67 19.45
CA CYS A 116 13.49 -4.05 19.39
C CYS A 116 14.17 -4.78 18.22
N SER A 117 14.62 -6.02 18.45
CA SER A 117 15.15 -6.86 17.38
C SER A 117 14.12 -7.88 16.93
N THR A 118 14.04 -8.12 15.62
CA THR A 118 13.12 -9.07 15.00
C THR A 118 13.88 -9.94 14.01
N GLN A 119 13.57 -11.24 13.94
CA GLN A 119 14.16 -12.12 12.93
C GLN A 119 13.50 -11.95 11.55
N LYS A 120 12.33 -11.30 11.50
CA LYS A 120 11.56 -11.08 10.26
C LYS A 120 12.32 -10.16 9.31
N HIS A 121 12.19 -10.42 8.01
CA HIS A 121 12.76 -9.56 6.99
C HIS A 121 11.93 -8.26 6.86
N PRO A 122 12.54 -7.07 6.62
CA PRO A 122 11.80 -5.80 6.52
C PRO A 122 10.77 -5.71 5.37
N GLU A 123 10.91 -6.58 4.36
CA GLU A 123 9.97 -6.70 3.23
C GLU A 123 8.88 -7.77 3.45
N ALA A 124 8.81 -8.37 4.65
CA ALA A 124 7.71 -9.27 4.97
C ALA A 124 6.38 -8.51 4.93
N PRO A 125 5.31 -9.08 4.34
CA PRO A 125 4.03 -8.40 4.17
C PRO A 125 3.22 -8.38 5.47
N VAL A 126 3.76 -7.73 6.50
CA VAL A 126 3.08 -7.51 7.78
C VAL A 126 2.16 -6.30 7.64
N ASN A 127 0.92 -6.42 8.10
CA ASN A 127 -0.13 -5.39 8.03
C ASN A 127 -0.52 -5.00 6.59
N ILE A 128 -0.39 -5.91 5.63
CA ILE A 128 -0.92 -5.70 4.27
C ILE A 128 -2.25 -6.45 4.17
N ALA A 129 -3.34 -5.70 3.94
CA ALA A 129 -4.67 -6.29 3.79
C ALA A 129 -4.69 -7.33 2.64
N GLY A 130 -5.36 -8.46 2.87
CA GLY A 130 -5.44 -9.58 1.93
C GLY A 130 -4.23 -10.53 1.92
N PHE A 131 -3.15 -10.22 2.66
CA PHE A 131 -2.03 -11.15 2.85
C PHE A 131 -2.19 -11.89 4.18
N HIS A 132 -2.74 -13.10 4.12
CA HIS A 132 -2.91 -13.95 5.31
C HIS A 132 -1.60 -14.64 5.71
N LEU A 133 -1.14 -14.38 6.92
CA LEU A 133 0.01 -15.03 7.55
C LEU A 133 -0.52 -15.94 8.67
N PRO A 134 -0.56 -17.27 8.47
CA PRO A 134 -1.07 -18.15 9.51
C PRO A 134 -0.21 -18.03 10.77
N PRO A 135 -0.79 -18.00 11.97
CA PRO A 135 -0.01 -18.02 13.20
C PRO A 135 0.81 -19.31 13.24
N THR A 136 2.11 -19.18 13.46
CA THR A 136 2.97 -20.35 13.69
C THR A 136 2.53 -20.98 15.01
N LYS A 137 1.98 -22.21 14.96
CA LYS A 137 1.67 -23.00 16.17
C LYS A 137 2.91 -22.98 17.08
N LYS A 138 2.80 -22.36 18.25
CA LYS A 138 3.81 -22.51 19.30
C LYS A 138 3.83 -24.01 19.63
N SER A 139 4.93 -24.69 19.33
CA SER A 139 5.16 -26.04 19.85
C SER A 139 5.15 -25.91 21.37
N SER A 140 4.08 -26.38 22.01
CA SER A 140 4.03 -26.56 23.45
C SER A 140 5.11 -27.56 23.83
N SER A 141 6.19 -27.05 24.41
CA SER A 141 7.14 -27.88 25.14
C SER A 141 6.38 -28.50 26.31
N ARG A 142 5.95 -29.75 26.16
CA ARG A 142 5.54 -30.57 27.31
C ARG A 142 6.77 -30.80 28.15
N SER A 143 6.82 -30.14 29.30
CA SER A 143 7.66 -30.52 30.43
C SER A 143 7.07 -31.75 31.09
N ASP A 144 7.83 -32.83 31.20
CA ASP A 144 7.63 -33.85 32.23
C ASP A 144 9.01 -34.32 32.75
N PRO A 145 9.08 -34.82 34.00
CA PRO A 145 10.26 -34.71 34.84
C PRO A 145 11.13 -35.98 34.93
N ASP A 146 12.43 -35.73 35.16
CA ASP A 146 13.43 -36.49 35.92
C ASP A 146 13.40 -38.04 35.94
N VAL A 147 14.38 -38.69 35.27
CA VAL A 147 15.10 -39.88 35.76
C VAL A 147 16.52 -39.96 35.14
N GLN A 148 17.53 -39.80 36.01
CA GLN A 148 18.92 -40.32 36.09
C GLN A 148 19.72 -40.81 34.84
N GLN A 149 20.93 -40.25 34.72
CA GLN A 149 22.08 -40.74 33.93
C GLN A 149 22.73 -42.01 34.54
N PRO A 150 23.57 -42.77 33.79
CA PRO A 150 25.00 -42.44 33.74
C PRO A 150 25.72 -42.61 32.37
N LEU A 151 26.85 -41.91 32.28
CA LEU A 151 27.95 -41.88 31.30
C LEU A 151 28.23 -43.12 30.40
N ALA A 152 28.56 -42.90 29.11
CA ALA A 152 29.90 -43.11 28.51
C ALA A 152 29.94 -43.06 26.96
N SER A 153 31.08 -42.57 26.45
CA SER A 153 31.75 -42.80 25.15
C SER A 153 31.18 -42.27 23.82
N CYS A 154 32.11 -41.67 23.08
CA CYS A 154 32.06 -41.24 21.69
C CYS A 154 31.67 -42.37 20.73
N GLU A 155 30.94 -42.01 19.67
CA GLU A 155 31.17 -42.47 18.28
C GLU A 155 30.21 -41.74 17.33
N HIS A 156 30.75 -41.03 16.33
CA HIS A 156 30.01 -40.65 15.14
C HIS A 156 29.89 -41.88 14.23
N PRO A 157 28.73 -42.10 13.61
CA PRO A 157 28.69 -41.84 12.17
C PRO A 157 27.40 -41.15 11.72
N ALA A 158 27.53 -40.48 10.57
CA ALA A 158 26.50 -39.74 9.89
C ALA A 158 25.33 -40.62 9.42
N VAL A 159 24.09 -40.17 9.65
CA VAL A 159 22.95 -40.36 8.74
C VAL A 159 22.04 -39.13 8.83
N GLU A 160 21.75 -38.58 7.66
CA GLU A 160 20.87 -37.45 7.39
C GLU A 160 19.40 -37.77 7.74
N SER A 161 18.70 -36.79 8.31
CA SER A 161 17.28 -36.56 8.02
C SER A 161 16.99 -35.05 8.05
N SER A 162 17.70 -34.33 7.19
CA SER A 162 17.33 -33.00 6.77
C SER A 162 16.18 -33.06 5.76
N GLU A 163 14.97 -33.31 6.25
CA GLU A 163 13.74 -33.06 5.48
C GLU A 163 12.88 -32.03 6.20
N PHE A 164 13.44 -30.83 6.38
CA PHE A 164 12.60 -29.65 6.47
C PHE A 164 13.38 -28.43 6.05
N ASN A 165 13.38 -28.14 4.75
CA ASN A 165 13.45 -26.81 4.16
C ASN A 165 13.49 -26.92 2.63
N SER A 166 12.33 -26.91 1.99
CA SER A 166 12.23 -26.49 0.59
C SER A 166 10.91 -25.78 0.34
N PHE A 167 10.91 -24.48 0.64
CA PHE A 167 10.01 -23.53 0.00
C PHE A 167 10.39 -23.43 -1.49
N GLN A 168 9.88 -24.34 -2.31
CA GLN A 168 9.84 -24.20 -3.77
C GLN A 168 8.50 -23.57 -4.17
N PHE A 169 8.46 -22.24 -4.17
CA PHE A 169 7.37 -21.50 -4.81
C PHE A 169 7.84 -21.01 -6.18
N TRP A 170 7.90 -21.93 -7.13
CA TRP A 170 7.84 -21.65 -8.56
C TRP A 170 6.99 -22.76 -9.16
N ARG A 171 5.79 -22.43 -9.67
CA ARG A 171 5.06 -23.34 -10.55
C ARG A 171 5.93 -23.57 -11.79
N ASP A 172 6.02 -24.81 -12.24
CA ASP A 172 6.53 -25.10 -13.57
C ASP A 172 5.74 -24.28 -14.61
N PRO A 173 6.40 -23.74 -15.64
CA PRO A 173 5.69 -23.04 -16.71
C PRO A 173 4.67 -24.01 -17.32
N LEU A 174 3.44 -23.53 -17.51
CA LEU A 174 2.38 -24.29 -18.16
C LEU A 174 2.90 -24.87 -19.49
N PRO A 175 2.60 -26.13 -19.80
CA PRO A 175 3.00 -26.75 -21.06
C PRO A 175 2.47 -25.93 -22.25
N ASN A 176 3.28 -25.87 -23.31
CA ASN A 176 3.00 -25.07 -24.48
C ASN A 176 1.80 -25.66 -25.23
N ILE A 177 0.74 -24.87 -25.42
CA ILE A 177 -0.53 -25.29 -26.05
C ILE A 177 -0.30 -25.69 -27.52
N ASP A 178 0.81 -25.24 -28.12
CA ASP A 178 1.21 -25.55 -29.49
C ASP A 178 1.42 -27.07 -29.73
N ASP A 179 1.93 -27.80 -28.73
CA ASP A 179 2.23 -29.24 -28.87
C ASP A 179 0.96 -30.11 -28.82
N ASP A 180 -0.08 -29.66 -28.10
CA ASP A 180 -1.40 -30.34 -28.05
C ASP A 180 -2.25 -30.02 -29.29
N LEU A 181 -2.08 -28.84 -29.89
CA LEU A 181 -2.72 -28.46 -31.16
C LEU A 181 -2.14 -29.23 -32.36
N LEU A 182 -0.83 -29.51 -32.35
CA LEU A 182 -0.17 -30.35 -33.36
C LEU A 182 -0.63 -31.81 -33.29
N LYS A 183 -0.84 -32.34 -32.08
CA LYS A 183 -1.38 -33.70 -31.87
C LYS A 183 -2.83 -33.86 -32.36
N LEU A 184 -3.67 -32.83 -32.21
CA LEU A 184 -5.06 -32.87 -32.67
C LEU A 184 -5.18 -32.77 -34.20
N LEU A 185 -4.24 -32.09 -34.86
CA LEU A 185 -4.16 -32.02 -36.33
C LEU A 185 -3.63 -33.32 -36.96
N GLU A 186 -2.76 -34.05 -36.27
CA GLU A 186 -2.27 -35.36 -36.75
C GLU A 186 -3.31 -36.48 -36.60
N THR A 187 -4.26 -36.36 -35.66
CA THR A 187 -5.33 -37.36 -35.47
C THR A 187 -6.53 -37.21 -36.41
N SER A 188 -6.62 -36.14 -37.20
CA SER A 188 -7.71 -35.95 -38.19
C SER A 188 -7.31 -36.24 -39.63
N GLY A 189 -6.10 -36.76 -39.86
CA GLY A 189 -5.57 -37.08 -41.18
C GLY A 189 -5.29 -38.56 -41.37
N ASN A 190 -6.31 -39.42 -41.36
CA ASN A 190 -6.17 -40.77 -41.94
C ASN A 190 -7.52 -41.38 -42.37
N SER A 191 -8.07 -40.89 -43.49
CA SER A 191 -8.76 -41.73 -44.47
C SER A 191 -8.36 -41.24 -45.85
N GLY A 192 -7.67 -42.10 -46.59
CA GLY A 192 -7.10 -41.76 -47.88
C GLY A 192 -8.13 -41.74 -49.00
N THR A 193 -7.85 -40.92 -50.01
CA THR A 193 -8.05 -41.27 -51.43
C THR A 193 -7.15 -40.43 -52.31
N VAL A 194 -6.49 -41.14 -53.23
CA VAL A 194 -5.61 -40.68 -54.30
C VAL A 194 -6.41 -39.92 -55.36
N VAL A 195 -5.95 -38.73 -55.82
CA VAL A 195 -6.02 -38.27 -57.24
C VAL A 195 -4.95 -37.20 -57.52
N GLN A 196 -4.16 -37.38 -58.58
CA GLN A 196 -3.30 -36.39 -59.25
C GLN A 196 -4.14 -35.42 -60.13
N HIS A 197 -3.82 -34.12 -60.17
CA HIS A 197 -3.42 -33.34 -61.38
C HIS A 197 -3.46 -31.81 -61.17
N ASP A 198 -2.39 -31.17 -61.66
CA ASP A 198 -2.23 -29.90 -62.41
C ASP A 198 -2.96 -28.58 -62.12
N VAL A 199 -2.11 -27.55 -62.01
CA VAL A 199 -2.08 -26.21 -62.64
C VAL A 199 -3.31 -25.77 -63.46
N VAL A 200 -3.86 -24.57 -63.18
CA VAL A 200 -4.09 -23.45 -64.14
C VAL A 200 -4.76 -22.25 -63.45
N SER A 201 -4.28 -21.04 -63.80
CA SER A 201 -4.75 -19.69 -63.45
C SER A 201 -6.13 -19.33 -64.05
N ARG A 202 -6.90 -18.41 -63.40
CA ARG A 202 -7.52 -17.21 -64.03
C ARG A 202 -8.49 -16.40 -63.12
N GLU A 203 -8.13 -15.12 -62.95
CA GLU A 203 -8.88 -13.86 -63.20
C GLU A 203 -10.40 -13.71 -62.93
N ALA A 204 -10.72 -12.83 -61.95
CA ALA A 204 -11.47 -11.55 -62.00
C ALA A 204 -13.01 -11.41 -62.24
N LEU A 205 -13.57 -10.44 -61.48
CA LEU A 205 -14.86 -9.67 -61.59
C LEU A 205 -16.14 -10.34 -61.05
N SER A 206 -17.17 -9.70 -60.48
CA SER A 206 -17.45 -8.36 -59.90
C SER A 206 -18.86 -8.38 -59.27
N ALA A 207 -19.17 -7.37 -58.43
CA ALA A 207 -20.49 -6.81 -58.08
C ALA A 207 -21.25 -7.29 -56.83
N GLU A 208 -21.93 -6.32 -56.22
CA GLU A 208 -22.34 -6.17 -54.82
C GLU A 208 -23.80 -6.59 -54.53
N SER A 209 -24.13 -6.96 -53.28
CA SER A 209 -25.25 -6.39 -52.49
C SER A 209 -25.42 -7.04 -51.10
N SER A 210 -25.31 -6.17 -50.08
CA SER A 210 -25.99 -6.11 -48.77
C SER A 210 -26.56 -7.37 -48.07
N GLU A 211 -26.08 -7.54 -46.84
CA GLU A 211 -26.78 -7.97 -45.61
C GLU A 211 -27.24 -9.44 -45.50
N PHE A 212 -26.60 -10.21 -44.61
CA PHE A 212 -27.13 -10.46 -43.25
C PHE A 212 -26.38 -11.62 -42.55
N ASN A 213 -26.14 -11.43 -41.26
CA ASN A 213 -25.50 -12.35 -40.32
C ASN A 213 -26.22 -13.71 -40.21
N SER A 214 -25.46 -14.80 -40.22
CA SER A 214 -25.90 -16.10 -39.72
C SER A 214 -24.82 -16.74 -38.84
N PHE A 215 -24.56 -16.09 -37.72
CA PHE A 215 -24.00 -16.72 -36.52
C PHE A 215 -25.01 -16.57 -35.39
N GLN A 216 -26.19 -17.17 -35.60
CA GLN A 216 -27.17 -17.46 -34.55
C GLN A 216 -27.83 -18.80 -34.89
N PHE A 217 -27.28 -19.89 -34.37
CA PHE A 217 -28.02 -21.14 -34.20
C PHE A 217 -27.49 -21.88 -32.96
N TRP A 218 -28.08 -21.50 -31.82
CA TRP A 218 -28.33 -22.17 -30.52
C TRP A 218 -27.21 -22.50 -29.52
N ARG A 219 -27.12 -21.62 -28.51
CA ARG A 219 -27.35 -22.03 -27.10
C ARG A 219 -28.67 -21.42 -26.64
N GLU A 220 -29.43 -22.17 -25.85
CA GLU A 220 -30.66 -21.68 -25.21
C GLU A 220 -30.39 -20.46 -24.31
N PRO A 221 -31.28 -19.45 -24.29
CA PRO A 221 -31.14 -18.30 -23.41
C PRO A 221 -31.42 -18.70 -21.96
N LEU A 222 -30.55 -18.26 -21.04
CA LEU A 222 -30.76 -18.37 -19.60
C LEU A 222 -32.00 -17.57 -19.17
N PRO A 223 -32.78 -18.06 -18.20
CA PRO A 223 -33.96 -17.35 -17.72
C PRO A 223 -33.59 -15.99 -17.08
N SER A 224 -34.49 -15.02 -17.27
CA SER A 224 -34.42 -13.69 -16.68
C SER A 224 -34.36 -13.77 -15.15
N ILE A 225 -33.45 -13.00 -14.55
CA ILE A 225 -33.25 -12.90 -13.09
C ILE A 225 -34.47 -12.22 -12.40
N ASP A 226 -35.38 -11.65 -13.17
CA ASP A 226 -36.53 -10.91 -12.64
C ASP A 226 -37.62 -11.82 -12.04
N ASP A 227 -37.72 -13.09 -12.45
CA ASP A 227 -38.78 -14.01 -11.99
C ASP A 227 -38.46 -14.74 -10.66
N GLU A 228 -37.19 -14.79 -10.24
CA GLU A 228 -36.78 -15.34 -8.94
C GLU A 228 -36.82 -14.31 -7.81
N LEU A 229 -36.67 -13.03 -8.13
CA LEU A 229 -36.80 -11.92 -7.16
C LEU A 229 -38.26 -11.66 -6.75
N LEU A 230 -39.23 -11.99 -7.61
CA LEU A 230 -40.66 -11.85 -7.33
C LEU A 230 -41.22 -12.95 -6.40
N LYS A 231 -40.54 -14.10 -6.25
CA LYS A 231 -40.96 -15.17 -5.32
C LYS A 231 -40.47 -14.99 -3.88
N LEU A 232 -39.50 -14.11 -3.66
CA LEU A 232 -38.96 -13.81 -2.33
C LEU A 232 -39.68 -12.64 -1.63
N VAL A 233 -40.46 -11.84 -2.37
CA VAL A 233 -41.22 -10.70 -1.83
C VAL A 233 -42.61 -11.11 -1.33
N ASP A 234 -43.22 -12.16 -1.88
CA ASP A 234 -44.54 -12.67 -1.45
C ASP A 234 -44.52 -13.53 -0.16
N GLY A 235 -43.34 -13.81 0.40
CA GLY A 235 -43.17 -14.56 1.65
C GLY A 235 -43.20 -13.72 2.94
N ALA A 236 -43.27 -12.39 2.83
CA ALA A 236 -43.08 -11.48 3.96
C ALA A 236 -44.39 -11.00 4.64
N GLU A 237 -45.57 -11.47 4.22
CA GLU A 237 -46.85 -11.06 4.82
C GLU A 237 -47.64 -12.24 5.39
N ARG A 238 -47.17 -12.86 6.48
CA ARG A 238 -48.08 -13.59 7.38
C ARG A 238 -47.51 -13.88 8.78
N VAL A 239 -47.57 -12.91 9.70
CA VAL A 239 -47.88 -13.22 11.11
C VAL A 239 -48.66 -12.07 11.71
N GLN A 240 -49.96 -12.30 11.94
CA GLN A 240 -50.78 -11.49 12.81
C GLN A 240 -50.49 -11.84 14.28
N SER A 241 -50.33 -10.77 15.04
CA SER A 241 -50.51 -10.60 16.48
C SER A 241 -51.49 -11.54 17.19
N THR A 242 -51.02 -12.16 18.27
CA THR A 242 -51.83 -12.49 19.47
C THR A 242 -50.99 -12.35 20.74
N ASP A 243 -51.34 -11.32 21.51
CA ASP A 243 -51.62 -11.30 22.95
C ASP A 243 -50.56 -11.53 24.05
N LEU A 244 -50.76 -10.69 25.07
CA LEU A 244 -50.00 -10.51 26.31
C LEU A 244 -50.25 -11.65 27.31
N THR A 245 -49.26 -12.02 28.14
CA THR A 245 -49.37 -12.06 29.62
C THR A 245 -48.10 -12.57 30.32
N SER A 246 -47.70 -11.80 31.33
CA SER A 246 -46.86 -12.05 32.52
C SER A 246 -46.32 -13.47 32.80
N ARG A 247 -45.02 -13.57 33.17
CA ARG A 247 -44.59 -13.83 34.57
C ARG A 247 -43.08 -13.70 34.77
N SER A 248 -42.76 -13.11 35.91
CA SER A 248 -41.49 -12.99 36.61
C SER A 248 -40.75 -14.32 36.81
N ASP A 249 -39.42 -14.29 36.80
CA ASP A 249 -38.64 -14.70 37.98
C ASP A 249 -37.20 -14.17 37.96
N LYS A 250 -36.81 -13.60 39.11
CA LYS A 250 -35.46 -13.19 39.49
C LYS A 250 -34.66 -14.42 39.92
N LYS A 251 -33.39 -14.51 39.56
CA LYS A 251 -32.34 -15.08 40.41
C LYS A 251 -31.04 -14.29 40.26
N GLU A 252 -30.55 -13.86 41.42
CA GLU A 252 -29.29 -13.14 41.62
C GLU A 252 -28.09 -14.11 41.71
N ASN A 253 -26.94 -13.60 41.25
CA ASN A 253 -25.54 -13.85 41.64
C ASN A 253 -24.96 -15.28 41.65
N ASP A 254 -23.90 -15.48 40.85
CA ASP A 254 -22.58 -15.81 41.40
C ASP A 254 -21.44 -15.38 40.45
N VAL A 255 -20.31 -14.98 41.04
CA VAL A 255 -19.12 -14.43 40.38
C VAL A 255 -18.18 -15.58 40.01
N GLY A 256 -17.95 -15.79 38.71
CA GLY A 256 -16.89 -16.64 38.18
C GLY A 256 -16.14 -15.89 37.08
N ILE A 257 -14.87 -15.59 37.33
CA ILE A 257 -13.95 -15.07 36.32
C ILE A 257 -13.69 -16.22 35.34
N GLU A 258 -14.39 -16.20 34.21
CA GLU A 258 -14.02 -17.00 33.04
C GLU A 258 -13.36 -16.03 32.06
N GLU A 259 -12.05 -16.18 31.93
CA GLU A 259 -11.32 -15.71 30.76
C GLU A 259 -12.00 -16.38 29.57
N GLU A 260 -12.87 -15.66 28.86
CA GLU A 260 -13.29 -16.02 27.52
C GLU A 260 -12.02 -15.97 26.66
N ASP A 261 -11.32 -17.10 26.62
CA ASP A 261 -10.54 -17.52 25.48
C ASP A 261 -11.48 -17.44 24.28
N ALA A 262 -11.49 -16.26 23.64
CA ALA A 262 -12.10 -16.08 22.35
C ALA A 262 -11.47 -17.14 21.45
N GLU A 263 -12.25 -18.17 21.14
CA GLU A 263 -12.03 -19.03 19.99
C GLU A 263 -12.02 -18.08 18.77
N GLU A 264 -10.84 -17.56 18.44
CA GLU A 264 -10.65 -16.69 17.29
C GLU A 264 -10.94 -17.51 16.04
N GLU A 265 -12.18 -17.39 15.60
CA GLU A 265 -12.76 -17.94 14.39
C GLU A 265 -11.76 -17.80 13.22
N ASP A 266 -11.30 -18.95 12.74
CA ASP A 266 -10.25 -19.16 11.75
C ASP A 266 -10.69 -18.68 10.34
N GLY A 267 -10.88 -17.36 10.18
CA GLY A 267 -11.41 -16.72 8.97
C GLY A 267 -10.87 -15.31 8.66
N GLY A 268 -9.86 -14.83 9.39
CA GLY A 268 -9.52 -13.40 9.49
C GLY A 268 -8.65 -12.75 8.41
N GLY A 269 -8.76 -13.12 7.12
CA GLY A 269 -7.84 -12.63 6.07
C GLY A 269 -8.44 -12.04 4.78
N TRP A 270 -9.75 -12.17 4.56
CA TRP A 270 -10.36 -11.84 3.27
C TRP A 270 -10.62 -10.34 3.11
N ILE A 271 -10.50 -9.82 1.88
CA ILE A 271 -11.02 -8.49 1.53
C ILE A 271 -12.44 -8.69 1.01
N THR A 272 -13.43 -8.20 1.74
CA THR A 272 -14.86 -8.33 1.45
C THR A 272 -15.47 -6.96 1.13
N PRO A 273 -16.62 -6.90 0.42
CA PRO A 273 -17.34 -5.65 0.20
C PRO A 273 -17.63 -4.88 1.50
N SER A 274 -17.81 -5.59 2.62
CA SER A 274 -18.06 -5.01 3.94
C SER A 274 -16.81 -4.34 4.55
N ASN A 275 -15.59 -4.85 4.28
CA ASN A 275 -14.37 -4.35 4.91
C ASN A 275 -13.52 -3.39 4.04
N ILE A 276 -13.80 -3.28 2.74
CA ILE A 276 -12.99 -2.46 1.82
C ILE A 276 -12.89 -1.00 2.24
N LYS A 277 -13.99 -0.41 2.72
CA LYS A 277 -14.03 0.98 3.21
C LYS A 277 -13.17 1.14 4.47
N GLN A 278 -13.23 0.16 5.37
CA GLN A 278 -12.44 0.16 6.60
C GLN A 278 -10.94 0.03 6.32
N ILE A 279 -10.55 -0.85 5.39
CA ILE A 279 -9.16 -1.03 4.97
C ILE A 279 -8.59 0.25 4.34
N GLN A 280 -9.39 0.97 3.53
CA GLN A 280 -8.99 2.24 2.93
C GLN A 280 -8.73 3.35 3.97
N MET A 281 -9.40 3.27 5.13
CA MET A 281 -9.32 4.26 6.21
C MET A 281 -8.28 3.92 7.28
N ASN A 282 -7.90 2.66 7.43
CA ASN A 282 -7.00 2.20 8.50
C ASN A 282 -5.53 2.58 8.22
N ALA A 283 -5.13 3.73 8.74
CA ALA A 283 -3.72 4.09 9.01
C ALA A 283 -3.35 3.93 10.51
N GLY A 284 -4.10 3.14 11.29
CA GLY A 284 -3.86 2.92 12.72
C GLY A 284 -5.00 2.16 13.41
N GLU A 285 -4.77 1.77 14.67
CA GLU A 285 -5.86 1.39 15.58
C GLU A 285 -6.54 2.66 16.07
N HIS A 286 -7.87 2.71 15.92
CA HIS A 286 -8.65 3.92 16.19
C HIS A 286 -9.68 3.62 17.28
N GLN A 287 -9.77 4.48 18.29
CA GLN A 287 -10.87 4.46 19.27
C GLN A 287 -11.83 5.63 19.01
N VAL A 288 -13.09 5.42 19.40
CA VAL A 288 -14.12 6.46 19.37
C VAL A 288 -13.66 7.66 20.20
N SER A 289 -13.77 8.86 19.63
CA SER A 289 -13.29 10.10 20.21
C SER A 289 -13.84 10.33 21.63
N LYS A 290 -12.94 10.42 22.61
CA LYS A 290 -13.19 11.21 23.83
C LYS A 290 -13.34 12.68 23.41
N ASN A 291 -13.97 13.53 24.24
CA ASN A 291 -14.17 14.95 23.92
C ASN A 291 -12.83 15.65 23.61
N ILE A 292 -12.52 15.83 22.32
CA ILE A 292 -11.32 16.52 21.84
C ILE A 292 -11.72 17.92 21.41
N THR A 293 -11.02 18.93 21.93
CA THR A 293 -11.28 20.34 21.60
C THR A 293 -10.58 20.71 20.28
N VAL A 294 -9.28 20.43 20.17
CA VAL A 294 -8.48 20.77 18.98
C VAL A 294 -7.81 19.51 18.43
N GLY A 295 -7.83 19.36 17.10
CA GLY A 295 -7.14 18.26 16.42
C GLY A 295 -6.67 18.61 15.02
N CYS A 296 -5.60 17.95 14.58
CA CYS A 296 -5.07 18.09 13.22
C CYS A 296 -5.40 16.85 12.39
N LEU A 297 -6.08 17.02 11.27
CA LEU A 297 -6.33 15.93 10.33
C LEU A 297 -5.19 15.87 9.33
N THR A 298 -4.37 14.82 9.42
CA THR A 298 -3.24 14.60 8.52
C THR A 298 -2.98 13.11 8.26
N THR A 299 -2.49 12.82 7.06
CA THR A 299 -2.06 11.48 6.65
C THR A 299 -0.54 11.29 6.65
N ASP A 300 0.25 12.34 6.88
CA ASP A 300 1.70 12.24 6.84
C ASP A 300 2.28 11.82 8.20
N PHE A 301 3.16 10.83 8.15
CA PHE A 301 3.84 10.30 9.33
C PHE A 301 4.74 11.33 10.01
N ALA A 302 5.45 12.17 9.24
CA ALA A 302 6.36 13.16 9.81
C ALA A 302 5.59 14.20 10.65
N MET A 303 4.43 14.66 10.15
CA MET A 303 3.56 15.56 10.91
C MET A 303 2.94 14.87 12.12
N GLN A 304 2.44 13.63 11.97
CA GLN A 304 1.89 12.85 13.08
C GLN A 304 2.92 12.66 14.21
N ASN A 305 4.18 12.35 13.88
CA ASN A 305 5.25 12.21 14.87
C ASN A 305 5.45 13.51 15.66
N VAL A 306 5.58 14.64 14.96
CA VAL A 306 5.76 15.94 15.62
C VAL A 306 4.56 16.31 16.48
N LEU A 307 3.33 16.10 16.00
CA LEU A 307 2.09 16.35 16.76
C LEU A 307 2.08 15.55 18.06
N VAL A 308 2.26 14.22 17.97
CA VAL A 308 2.26 13.33 19.13
C VAL A 308 3.37 13.72 20.11
N GLN A 309 4.59 14.01 19.63
CA GLN A 309 5.72 14.43 20.47
C GLN A 309 5.49 15.75 21.20
N ILE A 310 4.81 16.71 20.58
CA ILE A 310 4.39 17.95 21.25
C ILE A 310 3.28 17.67 22.28
N GLY A 311 2.45 16.65 22.04
CA GLY A 311 1.27 16.33 22.84
C GLY A 311 -0.04 16.85 22.23
N LEU A 312 -0.03 17.12 20.92
CA LEU A 312 -1.20 17.55 20.15
C LEU A 312 -1.96 16.34 19.59
N ASN A 313 -3.27 16.50 19.42
CA ASN A 313 -4.13 15.43 18.91
C ASN A 313 -4.02 15.31 17.37
N ALA A 314 -3.50 14.19 16.89
CA ALA A 314 -3.52 13.83 15.47
C ALA A 314 -4.78 13.00 15.16
N LEU A 315 -5.58 13.45 14.19
CA LEU A 315 -6.81 12.81 13.74
C LEU A 315 -6.59 12.12 12.40
N ALA A 316 -7.20 10.95 12.25
CA ALA A 316 -7.28 10.25 10.99
C ALA A 316 -8.40 10.80 10.09
N VAL A 317 -8.49 10.30 8.85
CA VAL A 317 -9.46 10.71 7.84
C VAL A 317 -10.92 10.51 8.29
N ASN A 318 -11.15 9.55 9.18
CA ASN A 318 -12.45 9.24 9.80
C ASN A 318 -12.74 10.08 11.05
N GLY A 319 -11.87 11.03 11.43
CA GLY A 319 -12.03 11.86 12.62
C GLY A 319 -11.67 11.18 13.95
N MET A 320 -11.17 9.94 13.91
CA MET A 320 -10.76 9.23 15.11
C MET A 320 -9.35 9.64 15.54
N LEU A 321 -9.09 9.62 16.85
CA LEU A 321 -7.78 9.94 17.41
C LEU A 321 -6.78 8.82 17.11
N ILE A 322 -5.62 9.21 16.60
CA ILE A 322 -4.52 8.30 16.32
C ILE A 322 -3.71 8.09 17.60
N LYS A 323 -3.71 6.86 18.11
CA LYS A 323 -3.02 6.47 19.36
C LYS A 323 -1.68 5.80 19.10
N HIS A 324 -1.73 4.75 18.31
CA HIS A 324 -0.55 4.01 17.88
C HIS A 324 -0.42 4.09 16.37
N THR A 325 0.74 4.57 15.89
CA THR A 325 1.07 4.49 14.46
C THR A 325 2.25 3.58 14.27
N ARG A 326 2.08 2.57 13.41
CA ARG A 326 3.18 1.74 12.94
C ARG A 326 3.47 2.10 11.50
N ASN A 327 4.61 2.74 11.29
CA ASN A 327 5.08 3.15 9.98
C ASN A 327 6.51 2.65 9.73
N TYR A 328 7.07 3.06 8.61
CA TYR A 328 8.44 2.72 8.25
C TYR A 328 9.26 3.98 8.06
N VAL A 329 10.53 3.91 8.45
CA VAL A 329 11.53 4.95 8.16
C VAL A 329 12.73 4.33 7.46
N LEU A 330 13.50 5.15 6.76
CA LEU A 330 14.77 4.76 6.17
C LEU A 330 15.91 5.14 7.11
N ARG A 331 16.72 4.17 7.53
CA ARG A 331 17.94 4.39 8.32
C ARG A 331 19.18 4.05 7.51
N CYS A 332 20.15 4.95 7.52
CA CYS A 332 21.46 4.67 6.93
C CYS A 332 22.25 3.70 7.81
N HIS A 333 22.76 2.61 7.25
CA HIS A 333 23.62 1.68 8.00
C HIS A 333 25.08 2.14 8.11
N ALA A 334 25.47 3.22 7.42
CA ALA A 334 26.83 3.77 7.46
C ALA A 334 26.97 4.96 8.42
N CYS A 335 26.09 5.97 8.31
CA CYS A 335 26.11 7.16 9.16
C CYS A 335 25.03 7.18 10.25
N PHE A 336 24.21 6.13 10.34
CA PHE A 336 23.15 5.93 11.35
C PHE A 336 22.01 6.95 11.38
N LYS A 337 22.06 7.99 10.55
CA LYS A 337 20.97 8.96 10.41
C LYS A 337 19.73 8.33 9.77
N THR A 338 18.58 8.72 10.29
CA THR A 338 17.25 8.32 9.81
C THR A 338 16.65 9.38 8.90
N THR A 339 15.69 8.97 8.08
CA THR A 339 14.91 9.83 7.20
C THR A 339 13.55 9.18 7.03
N THR A 340 12.48 9.94 7.24
CA THR A 340 11.08 9.50 7.11
C THR A 340 10.62 9.47 5.64
N ASN A 341 11.28 10.21 4.74
CA ASN A 341 10.97 10.21 3.32
C ASN A 341 11.32 8.86 2.66
N MET A 342 10.29 8.06 2.39
CA MET A 342 10.39 6.71 1.83
C MET A 342 10.77 6.65 0.34
N SER A 343 10.81 7.79 -0.36
CA SER A 343 11.18 7.86 -1.78
C SER A 343 12.70 7.93 -2.02
N LYS A 344 13.49 8.21 -0.97
CA LYS A 344 14.94 8.41 -1.09
C LYS A 344 15.69 7.09 -1.29
N ALA A 345 16.56 7.07 -2.30
CA ALA A 345 17.49 5.96 -2.56
C ALA A 345 18.89 6.18 -1.97
N PHE A 346 19.26 7.46 -1.76
CA PHE A 346 20.55 7.90 -1.23
C PHE A 346 20.37 8.59 0.11
N CYS A 347 21.30 8.38 1.04
CA CYS A 347 21.27 9.03 2.34
C CYS A 347 21.52 10.54 2.18
N PRO A 348 20.65 11.43 2.70
CA PRO A 348 20.83 12.88 2.56
C PRO A 348 22.04 13.43 3.31
N HIS A 349 22.59 12.68 4.28
CA HIS A 349 23.74 13.13 5.07
C HIS A 349 25.09 12.71 4.49
N CYS A 350 25.23 11.45 4.06
CA CYS A 350 26.50 10.92 3.58
C CYS A 350 26.53 10.66 2.06
N GLY A 351 25.43 10.89 1.35
CA GLY A 351 25.31 10.69 -0.10
C GLY A 351 25.24 9.22 -0.56
N ASN A 352 25.63 8.27 0.28
CA ASN A 352 25.71 6.86 -0.11
C ASN A 352 24.33 6.19 -0.24
N SER A 353 24.19 5.24 -1.17
CA SER A 353 23.01 4.37 -1.28
C SER A 353 23.02 3.25 -0.22
N THR A 354 22.76 3.67 1.02
CA THR A 354 22.95 2.85 2.23
C THR A 354 21.71 2.86 3.14
N LEU A 355 20.60 3.39 2.65
CA LEU A 355 19.33 3.41 3.37
C LEU A 355 18.72 2.01 3.47
N LYS A 356 18.19 1.70 4.65
CA LYS A 356 17.47 0.46 4.97
C LYS A 356 16.16 0.78 5.66
N LYS A 357 15.09 0.10 5.23
CA LYS A 357 13.76 0.23 5.81
C LYS A 357 13.73 -0.39 7.21
N VAL A 358 13.24 0.36 8.19
CA VAL A 358 13.07 -0.05 9.59
C VAL A 358 11.64 0.29 9.99
N ALA A 359 10.93 -0.64 10.63
CA ALA A 359 9.59 -0.36 11.14
C ALA A 359 9.69 0.43 12.44
N VAL A 360 8.82 1.42 12.62
CA VAL A 360 8.77 2.30 13.79
C VAL A 360 7.35 2.33 14.31
N THR A 361 7.19 2.12 15.61
CA THR A 361 5.92 2.31 16.31
C THR A 361 6.02 3.57 17.15
N LEU A 362 5.07 4.49 17.01
CA LEU A 362 4.87 5.62 17.90
C LEU A 362 3.70 5.33 18.82
N SER A 363 3.93 5.49 20.13
CA SER A 363 2.88 5.39 21.15
C SER A 363 2.35 6.77 21.55
N GLU A 364 1.20 6.80 22.23
CA GLU A 364 0.59 8.02 22.78
C GLU A 364 1.56 8.81 23.67
N ASP A 365 2.39 8.11 24.44
CA ASP A 365 3.38 8.70 25.33
C ASP A 365 4.53 9.40 24.59
N GLY A 366 4.57 9.33 23.26
CA GLY A 366 5.67 9.82 22.44
C GLY A 366 6.92 8.93 22.47
N SER A 367 6.87 7.75 23.10
CA SER A 367 7.94 6.76 22.98
C SER A 367 7.99 6.21 21.54
N MET A 368 9.19 6.14 20.97
CA MET A 368 9.41 5.62 19.62
C MET A 368 10.09 4.26 19.70
N GLN A 369 9.41 3.20 19.28
CA GLN A 369 9.99 1.86 19.22
C GLN A 369 10.47 1.54 17.80
N MET A 370 11.77 1.29 17.63
CA MET A 370 12.37 0.89 16.36
C MET A 370 12.57 -0.63 16.29
N HIS A 371 11.99 -1.26 15.28
CA HIS A 371 12.07 -2.70 15.05
C HIS A 371 13.14 -3.03 14.01
N PHE A 372 14.36 -3.34 14.49
CA PHE A 372 15.47 -3.75 13.64
C PHE A 372 15.34 -5.20 13.23
N SER A 373 15.76 -5.51 12.01
CA SER A 373 15.85 -6.89 11.54
C SER A 373 17.24 -7.44 11.82
N SER A 374 17.32 -8.56 12.52
CA SER A 374 18.56 -9.35 12.71
C SER A 374 18.85 -10.29 11.54
N ASN A 375 18.00 -10.28 10.50
CA ASN A 375 18.18 -11.16 9.35
C ASN A 375 19.46 -10.80 8.56
N PRO A 376 20.43 -11.74 8.41
CA PRO A 376 21.71 -11.45 7.77
C PRO A 376 21.59 -11.08 6.29
N LYS A 377 20.47 -11.40 5.63
CA LYS A 377 20.23 -11.04 4.22
C LYS A 377 20.05 -9.54 4.02
N VAL A 378 19.66 -8.78 5.06
CA VAL A 378 19.42 -7.33 4.97
C VAL A 378 20.71 -6.54 4.71
N LEU A 379 21.80 -6.95 5.37
CA LEU A 379 23.12 -6.33 5.29
C LEU A 379 24.14 -7.24 4.59
N ASN A 380 23.79 -7.70 3.38
CA ASN A 380 24.70 -8.50 2.56
C ASN A 380 25.54 -7.61 1.61
N PRO A 381 26.89 -7.75 1.57
CA PRO A 381 27.75 -7.02 0.62
C PRO A 381 27.74 -7.58 -0.81
N LYS A 382 27.16 -8.77 -1.04
CA LYS A 382 27.15 -9.44 -2.35
C LYS A 382 26.50 -8.57 -3.43
N GLY A 383 27.16 -8.47 -4.58
CA GLY A 383 26.69 -7.73 -5.76
C GLY A 383 26.83 -6.20 -5.69
N LYS A 384 27.46 -5.66 -4.64
CA LYS A 384 27.74 -4.21 -4.53
C LYS A 384 29.01 -3.78 -5.25
N ARG A 385 30.00 -4.67 -5.40
CA ARG A 385 31.26 -4.38 -6.10
C ARG A 385 31.25 -5.03 -7.49
N TYR A 386 31.35 -4.20 -8.53
CA TYR A 386 31.41 -4.60 -9.93
C TYR A 386 32.07 -3.49 -10.76
N SER A 387 32.55 -3.82 -11.95
CA SER A 387 33.19 -2.84 -12.83
C SER A 387 32.16 -1.89 -13.42
N VAL A 388 32.42 -0.59 -13.29
CA VAL A 388 31.57 0.50 -13.81
C VAL A 388 32.10 0.92 -15.19
N PRO A 389 31.23 1.19 -16.18
CA PRO A 389 31.68 1.70 -17.47
C PRO A 389 32.34 3.08 -17.35
N LEU A 390 33.15 3.46 -18.34
CA LEU A 390 33.72 4.80 -18.40
C LEU A 390 32.59 5.84 -18.50
N PRO A 391 32.74 7.01 -17.84
CA PRO A 391 31.73 8.06 -17.89
C PRO A 391 31.56 8.58 -19.31
N GLN A 392 30.32 8.60 -19.81
CA GLN A 392 29.99 9.09 -21.15
C GLN A 392 29.15 10.37 -21.07
N GLY A 393 29.45 11.33 -21.94
CA GLY A 393 28.68 12.55 -22.13
C GLY A 393 27.71 12.47 -23.33
N GLY A 394 27.00 13.58 -23.59
CA GLY A 394 26.13 13.73 -24.75
C GLY A 394 24.65 13.41 -24.50
N LYS A 395 23.81 13.67 -25.51
CA LYS A 395 22.34 13.64 -25.42
C LYS A 395 21.76 12.26 -25.09
N HIS A 396 22.48 11.20 -25.46
CA HIS A 396 22.03 9.80 -25.32
C HIS A 396 22.86 8.97 -24.33
N SER A 397 23.69 9.63 -23.51
CA SER A 397 24.43 8.95 -22.46
C SER A 397 23.48 8.32 -21.44
N ASN A 398 23.86 7.15 -20.92
CA ASN A 398 23.10 6.41 -19.90
C ASN A 398 24.07 5.85 -18.86
N ASN A 399 24.59 6.75 -18.03
CA ASN A 399 25.49 6.40 -16.93
C ASN A 399 24.69 5.79 -15.76
N PRO A 400 25.28 4.88 -14.98
CA PRO A 400 24.63 4.36 -13.77
C PRO A 400 24.36 5.50 -12.77
N HIS A 401 23.29 5.35 -11.98
CA HIS A 401 22.89 6.32 -10.96
C HIS A 401 23.67 6.07 -9.67
N LEU A 402 24.58 6.98 -9.33
CA LEU A 402 25.54 6.84 -8.23
C LEU A 402 25.34 7.87 -7.10
N VAL A 403 24.75 9.03 -7.40
CA VAL A 403 24.49 10.12 -6.43
C VAL A 403 23.11 10.75 -6.68
N ASP A 404 22.49 11.31 -5.65
CA ASP A 404 21.11 11.84 -5.68
C ASP A 404 20.92 13.01 -6.67
N ASP A 405 21.91 13.88 -6.76
CA ASP A 405 21.94 15.07 -7.62
C ASP A 405 22.55 14.81 -9.01
N GLN A 406 22.63 13.53 -9.41
CA GLN A 406 23.20 13.15 -10.70
C GLN A 406 22.36 13.70 -11.86
N ARG A 407 23.02 14.44 -12.76
CA ARG A 407 22.39 14.99 -13.95
C ARG A 407 22.23 13.91 -15.01
N PHE A 408 20.99 13.71 -15.47
CA PHE A 408 20.66 12.84 -16.60
C PHE A 408 20.21 13.67 -17.80
N PRO A 409 20.59 13.30 -19.04
CA PRO A 409 20.02 13.89 -20.24
C PRO A 409 18.50 13.72 -20.27
N GLN A 410 17.78 14.67 -20.87
CA GLN A 410 16.33 14.59 -20.98
C GLN A 410 15.92 13.53 -22.01
N GLN A 411 15.64 12.32 -21.54
CA GLN A 411 15.20 11.19 -22.35
C GLN A 411 13.76 10.84 -21.96
N ARG A 412 12.79 11.61 -22.49
CA ARG A 412 11.37 11.47 -22.17
C ARG A 412 10.64 10.62 -23.20
N LEU A 413 9.61 9.92 -22.73
CA LEU A 413 8.65 9.22 -23.57
C LEU A 413 7.69 10.20 -24.28
N SER A 414 7.18 9.80 -25.44
CA SER A 414 6.11 10.52 -26.14
C SER A 414 4.80 10.47 -25.33
N GLN A 415 3.82 11.31 -25.66
CA GLN A 415 2.50 11.23 -25.03
C GLN A 415 1.83 9.88 -25.29
N LYS A 416 1.91 9.38 -26.53
CA LYS A 416 1.38 8.07 -26.93
C LYS A 416 1.98 6.93 -26.10
N ALA A 417 3.31 6.95 -25.88
CA ALA A 417 4.00 5.94 -25.07
C ALA A 417 3.66 5.99 -23.56
N ARG A 418 3.14 7.12 -23.07
CA ARG A 418 2.71 7.30 -21.67
C ARG A 418 1.24 6.96 -21.45
N GLY A 419 0.46 6.88 -22.53
CA GLY A 419 -0.93 6.45 -22.49
C GLY A 419 -1.04 5.04 -21.94
N LYS A 420 -1.97 4.84 -21.02
CA LYS A 420 -2.38 3.53 -20.50
C LYS A 420 -3.87 3.39 -20.74
N THR A 421 -4.34 2.17 -20.93
CA THR A 421 -5.77 1.89 -20.98
C THR A 421 -6.38 2.06 -19.59
N ASP A 422 -7.39 2.92 -19.47
CA ASP A 422 -8.32 2.93 -18.35
C ASP A 422 -9.66 2.39 -18.82
N VAL A 423 -10.05 1.22 -18.30
CA VAL A 423 -11.28 0.51 -18.70
C VAL A 423 -12.52 1.20 -18.13
N PHE A 424 -12.37 1.98 -17.07
CA PHE A 424 -13.47 2.69 -16.41
C PHE A 424 -13.59 4.16 -16.84
N ASP A 425 -12.81 4.58 -17.84
CA ASP A 425 -12.95 5.89 -18.44
C ASP A 425 -14.27 5.97 -19.24
N PRO A 426 -15.05 7.06 -19.12
CA PRO A 426 -16.31 7.21 -19.87
C PRO A 426 -16.12 7.09 -21.38
N ASP A 427 -14.96 7.45 -21.93
CA ASP A 427 -14.68 7.41 -23.35
C ASP A 427 -14.20 6.02 -23.83
N TYR A 428 -14.03 5.05 -22.92
CA TYR A 428 -13.54 3.71 -23.24
C TYR A 428 -14.42 2.97 -24.27
N LEU A 429 -15.75 3.08 -24.15
CA LEU A 429 -16.71 2.42 -25.05
C LEU A 429 -16.67 2.99 -26.49
N ALA A 430 -16.21 4.23 -26.66
CA ALA A 430 -16.07 4.86 -27.97
C ALA A 430 -14.77 4.44 -28.68
N GLY A 431 -13.87 3.74 -28.00
CA GLY A 431 -12.61 3.28 -28.55
C GLY A 431 -12.79 2.21 -29.63
N SER A 432 -12.06 2.33 -30.74
CA SER A 432 -12.00 1.30 -31.77
C SER A 432 -11.26 0.03 -31.33
N SER A 433 -10.46 0.13 -30.27
CA SER A 433 -9.72 -0.98 -29.67
C SER A 433 -9.86 -0.93 -28.15
N PRO A 434 -9.95 -2.09 -27.46
CA PRO A 434 -9.93 -2.14 -26.00
C PRO A 434 -8.56 -1.77 -25.39
N PHE A 435 -7.51 -1.62 -26.20
CA PHE A 435 -6.16 -1.35 -25.71
C PHE A 435 -5.59 -0.05 -26.28
N SER A 436 -4.82 0.66 -25.46
CA SER A 436 -4.07 1.85 -25.88
C SER A 436 -2.99 1.45 -26.89
N GLU A 437 -2.91 2.18 -27.99
CA GLU A 437 -1.90 1.92 -29.02
C GLU A 437 -0.47 2.15 -28.53
N HIS A 438 0.45 1.27 -28.92
CA HIS A 438 1.87 1.44 -28.63
C HIS A 438 2.53 2.46 -29.55
N ASP A 439 3.54 3.15 -29.01
CA ASP A 439 4.39 4.05 -29.79
C ASP A 439 5.57 3.29 -30.39
N LEU A 440 5.54 3.12 -31.72
CA LEU A 440 6.60 2.48 -32.50
C LEU A 440 7.40 3.48 -33.35
N TYR A 441 6.84 4.67 -33.60
CA TYR A 441 7.33 5.59 -34.62
C TYR A 441 8.17 6.74 -34.06
N SER A 442 8.00 7.07 -32.77
CA SER A 442 8.73 8.21 -32.21
C SER A 442 10.23 7.94 -32.12
N ARG A 443 11.02 9.02 -32.11
CA ARG A 443 12.46 8.94 -31.81
C ARG A 443 12.73 8.28 -30.45
N ALA A 444 11.84 8.45 -29.47
CA ALA A 444 11.95 7.81 -28.16
C ALA A 444 11.81 6.28 -28.26
N ALA A 445 10.90 5.79 -29.11
CA ALA A 445 10.74 4.38 -29.41
C ALA A 445 12.00 3.80 -30.08
N GLY A 446 12.54 4.50 -31.08
CA GLY A 446 13.80 4.11 -31.74
C GLY A 446 15.01 4.06 -30.78
N LEU A 447 15.06 4.96 -29.79
CA LEU A 447 16.08 4.95 -28.72
C LEU A 447 15.81 3.92 -27.61
N GLN A 448 14.70 3.18 -27.70
CA GLN A 448 14.26 2.19 -26.72
C GLN A 448 14.12 2.75 -25.30
N LEU A 449 13.63 3.99 -25.19
CA LEU A 449 13.35 4.61 -23.90
C LEU A 449 12.24 3.84 -23.18
N ARG A 450 12.38 3.70 -21.87
CA ARG A 450 11.45 2.97 -21.01
C ARG A 450 11.02 3.85 -19.86
N ASP A 451 9.83 3.60 -19.33
CA ASP A 451 9.36 4.25 -18.11
C ASP A 451 10.32 3.91 -16.96
N ALA A 452 10.55 4.87 -16.08
CA ALA A 452 11.40 4.72 -14.90
C ALA A 452 10.87 3.63 -13.94
N GLN A 453 9.55 3.41 -13.94
CA GLN A 453 8.90 2.35 -13.15
C GLN A 453 9.23 0.93 -13.67
N CYS A 454 9.60 0.80 -14.95
CA CYS A 454 9.92 -0.50 -15.53
C CYS A 454 11.29 -1.03 -15.08
N GLY A 455 11.36 -2.35 -14.89
CA GLY A 455 12.63 -3.06 -14.67
C GLY A 455 13.17 -2.96 -13.23
N GLY A 456 12.36 -2.56 -12.25
CA GLY A 456 12.77 -2.52 -10.84
C GLY A 456 13.35 -3.86 -10.34
N GLY A 457 12.68 -4.97 -10.63
CA GLY A 457 13.19 -6.32 -10.28
C GLY A 457 14.53 -6.65 -10.95
N ARG A 458 14.73 -6.23 -12.20
CA ARG A 458 16.00 -6.43 -12.91
C ARG A 458 17.13 -5.61 -12.29
N ARG A 459 16.88 -4.35 -11.89
CA ARG A 459 17.88 -3.50 -11.23
C ARG A 459 18.30 -4.05 -9.86
N ARG A 460 17.45 -4.84 -9.20
CA ARG A 460 17.77 -5.55 -7.94
C ARG A 460 18.67 -6.78 -8.13
N THR A 461 18.87 -7.27 -9.35
CA THR A 461 19.71 -8.45 -9.60
C THR A 461 21.20 -8.12 -9.48
N ASN A 462 21.97 -9.06 -8.93
CA ASN A 462 23.42 -8.92 -8.83
C ASN A 462 24.03 -8.82 -10.25
N PRO A 463 24.78 -7.74 -10.56
CA PRO A 463 25.40 -7.57 -11.87
C PRO A 463 26.42 -8.65 -12.22
N ASN A 464 27.05 -9.27 -11.21
CA ASN A 464 28.06 -10.33 -11.39
C ASN A 464 27.44 -11.72 -11.67
N ALA A 465 26.10 -11.85 -11.62
CA ALA A 465 25.44 -13.13 -11.90
C ALA A 465 25.36 -13.41 -13.40
N SER A 466 25.52 -14.69 -13.77
CA SER A 466 25.37 -15.16 -15.15
C SER A 466 23.94 -14.95 -15.66
N ARG A 467 23.79 -14.86 -16.99
CA ARG A 467 22.53 -14.51 -17.66
C ARG A 467 22.29 -15.49 -18.81
N LYS A 468 21.03 -15.59 -19.23
CA LYS A 468 20.67 -16.35 -20.44
C LYS A 468 21.42 -15.80 -21.65
N LYS A 469 21.94 -16.71 -22.48
CA LYS A 469 22.87 -16.43 -23.61
C LYS A 469 22.41 -15.29 -24.53
N PHE A 470 21.12 -15.23 -24.85
CA PHE A 470 20.56 -14.27 -25.82
C PHE A 470 19.94 -13.01 -25.19
N VAL A 471 19.99 -12.87 -23.86
CA VAL A 471 19.34 -11.75 -23.17
C VAL A 471 20.35 -10.62 -22.90
N LYS A 472 20.32 -9.58 -23.74
CA LYS A 472 21.09 -8.34 -23.52
C LYS A 472 20.42 -7.48 -22.46
N LYS A 473 20.89 -7.59 -21.21
CA LYS A 473 20.48 -6.70 -20.12
C LYS A 473 21.44 -5.51 -20.02
N LYS A 474 20.98 -4.31 -20.42
CA LYS A 474 21.46 -3.00 -19.92
C LYS A 474 21.43 -2.89 -18.40
#